data_AF-A0A3S0V9E1-F1
#
_entry.id   AF-A0A3S0V9E1-F1
#
_cell.length_a   1.000
_cell.length_b   1.000
_cell.length_c   1.000
_cell.angle_alpha   90.00
_cell.angle_beta   90.00
_cell.angle_gamma   90.00
#
_symmetry.space_group_name_H-M   'P 1'
#
loop_
_entity.id
_entity.type
_entity.pdbx_description
1 polymer ?
#
loop_
_entity_poly.entity_id
_entity_poly.type
_entity_poly.pdbx_seq_one_letter_code
_entity_poly.pdbx_strand_id
1 'polypeptide(L)'
;MSTPMHTSLEVQLLQASLLCGMQPSGSPAYRLQLFLVANAILGSKNHQSDFQRALETAVDKKGLFANFEDRGSGEYVLTEFGHTFATIQCGKVVAQYMPVRRTEFRANMRGNVKGVRLEISTKGDKSYITLNGELIRYATEACRRIESLTGFSLPTQGTSAVRVLQDFAIDHGFEITFK
;
A
#
# COMPACT_ATOMS: atom_id res chain seq x y z
N MET A 1 20.87 -20.26 11.85
CA MET A 1 20.03 -19.07 12.11
C MET A 1 20.24 -18.11 10.96
N SER A 2 19.32 -18.11 10.00
CA SER A 2 19.42 -17.28 8.80
C SER A 2 18.99 -15.86 9.16
N THR A 3 19.89 -14.90 9.04
CA THR A 3 19.59 -13.47 9.07
C THR A 3 18.44 -13.21 8.09
N PRO A 4 17.36 -12.48 8.46
CA PRO A 4 16.32 -12.15 7.50
C PRO A 4 16.98 -11.35 6.38
N MET A 5 17.03 -11.96 5.19
CA MET A 5 17.51 -11.29 3.99
C MET A 5 16.61 -10.07 3.80
N HIS A 6 17.14 -8.86 4.00
CA HIS A 6 16.40 -7.63 3.74
C HIS A 6 16.02 -7.65 2.26
N THR A 7 14.81 -8.12 1.99
CA THR A 7 14.29 -8.30 0.65
C THR A 7 14.09 -6.91 0.07
N SER A 8 14.65 -6.64 -1.09
CA SER A 8 14.56 -5.30 -1.69
C SER A 8 13.11 -4.88 -1.89
N LEU A 9 12.82 -3.57 -1.85
CA LEU A 9 11.47 -3.05 -2.06
C LEU A 9 10.86 -3.53 -3.39
N GLU A 10 11.68 -3.68 -4.42
CA GLU A 10 11.26 -4.25 -5.70
C GLU A 10 10.80 -5.71 -5.56
N VAL A 11 11.57 -6.54 -4.85
CA VAL A 11 11.18 -7.93 -4.63
C VAL A 11 9.93 -8.01 -3.74
N GLN A 12 9.78 -7.10 -2.76
CA GLN A 12 8.53 -7.00 -1.97
C GLN A 12 7.33 -6.61 -2.85
N LEU A 13 7.51 -5.68 -3.79
CA LEU A 13 6.48 -5.30 -4.77
C LEU A 13 6.07 -6.47 -5.67
N LEU A 14 7.05 -7.22 -6.17
CA LEU A 14 6.82 -8.41 -7.00
C LEU A 14 6.17 -9.54 -6.20
N GLN A 15 6.58 -9.74 -4.95
CA GLN A 15 5.94 -10.73 -4.10
C GLN A 15 4.51 -10.33 -3.76
N ALA A 16 4.25 -9.03 -3.52
CA ALA A 16 2.91 -8.51 -3.30
C ALA A 16 2.02 -8.65 -4.55
N SER A 17 2.56 -8.49 -5.76
CA SER A 17 1.80 -8.72 -7.00
C SER A 17 1.40 -10.19 -7.15
N LEU A 18 2.31 -11.12 -6.84
CA LEU A 18 1.99 -12.56 -6.82
C LEU A 18 0.97 -12.93 -5.74
N LEU A 19 1.08 -12.33 -4.54
CA LEU A 19 0.08 -12.49 -3.47
C LEU A 19 -1.31 -11.96 -3.87
N CYS A 20 -1.34 -10.93 -4.71
CA CYS A 20 -2.56 -10.41 -5.33
C CYS A 20 -2.99 -11.22 -6.56
N GLY A 21 -2.41 -12.39 -6.82
CA GLY A 21 -2.82 -13.26 -7.92
C GLY A 21 -2.58 -12.68 -9.30
N MET A 22 -1.74 -11.64 -9.43
CA MET A 22 -1.46 -11.03 -10.73
C MET A 22 -0.78 -12.04 -11.66
N GLN A 23 -1.34 -12.18 -12.85
CA GLN A 23 -0.81 -13.02 -13.92
C GLN A 23 -0.17 -12.15 -15.03
N PRO A 24 0.73 -12.71 -15.85
CA PRO A 24 1.28 -12.03 -17.02
C PRO A 24 0.18 -11.42 -17.88
N SER A 25 0.24 -10.11 -18.12
CA SER A 25 -0.73 -9.38 -18.96
C SER A 25 -2.19 -9.57 -18.53
N GLY A 26 -2.43 -9.95 -17.27
CA GLY A 26 -3.74 -10.21 -16.72
C GLY A 26 -4.41 -8.96 -16.14
N SER A 27 -5.35 -9.18 -15.23
CA SER A 27 -6.06 -8.10 -14.54
C SER A 27 -5.10 -7.16 -13.80
N PRO A 28 -5.30 -5.83 -13.92
CA PRO A 28 -4.46 -4.85 -13.25
C PRO A 28 -4.74 -4.84 -11.74
N ALA A 29 -3.74 -4.44 -10.96
CA ALA A 29 -3.89 -4.16 -9.54
C ALA A 29 -3.67 -2.68 -9.26
N TYR A 30 -4.47 -2.13 -8.35
CA TYR A 30 -4.26 -0.79 -7.83
C TYR A 30 -3.01 -0.73 -6.95
N ARG A 31 -2.16 0.29 -7.11
CA ARG A 31 -0.91 0.43 -6.34
C ARG A 31 -1.12 0.40 -4.82
N LEU A 32 -2.24 0.92 -4.32
CA LEU A 32 -2.53 0.93 -2.89
C LEU A 32 -2.79 -0.50 -2.38
N GLN A 33 -3.38 -1.37 -3.21
CA GLN A 33 -3.49 -2.79 -2.89
C GLN A 33 -2.11 -3.41 -2.70
N LEU A 34 -1.21 -3.22 -3.67
CA LEU A 34 0.15 -3.77 -3.61
C LEU A 34 0.91 -3.27 -2.38
N PHE A 35 0.82 -1.97 -2.11
CA PHE A 35 1.39 -1.35 -0.92
C PHE A 35 0.84 -1.96 0.38
N LEU A 36 -0.48 -2.05 0.52
CA LEU A 36 -1.09 -2.56 1.75
C LEU A 36 -0.85 -4.05 1.93
N VAL A 37 -0.85 -4.85 0.87
CA VAL A 37 -0.52 -6.29 0.93
C VAL A 37 0.94 -6.49 1.32
N ALA A 38 1.87 -5.70 0.77
CA ALA A 38 3.27 -5.79 1.14
C ALA A 38 3.50 -5.45 2.63
N ASN A 39 2.83 -4.43 3.16
CA ASN A 39 2.94 -4.12 4.59
C ASN A 39 2.24 -5.14 5.49
N ALA A 40 1.03 -5.58 5.13
CA ALA A 40 0.23 -6.50 5.95
C ALA A 40 0.80 -7.92 5.99
N ILE A 41 1.28 -8.44 4.85
CA ILE A 41 1.66 -9.85 4.70
C ILE A 41 3.17 -10.04 4.74
N LEU A 42 3.93 -9.13 4.14
CA LEU A 42 5.39 -9.25 4.06
C LEU A 42 6.11 -8.50 5.19
N GLY A 43 5.38 -7.77 6.04
CA GLY A 43 5.96 -6.95 7.10
C GLY A 43 6.83 -5.83 6.56
N SER A 44 6.52 -5.32 5.36
CA SER A 44 7.16 -4.11 4.85
C SER A 44 6.99 -2.95 5.82
N LYS A 45 7.93 -2.00 5.78
CA LYS A 45 7.87 -0.74 6.53
C LYS A 45 8.11 0.47 5.63
N ASN A 46 8.04 0.29 4.31
CA ASN A 46 8.26 1.38 3.37
C ASN A 46 6.97 2.16 3.20
N HIS A 47 7.09 3.46 2.94
CA HIS A 47 5.97 4.37 2.76
C HIS A 47 5.44 4.35 1.32
N GLN A 48 4.25 4.91 1.11
CA GLN A 48 3.64 4.92 -0.23
C GLN A 48 4.50 5.59 -1.30
N SER A 49 5.27 6.63 -0.95
CA SER A 49 6.16 7.33 -1.87
C SER A 49 7.30 6.43 -2.37
N ASP A 50 7.87 5.62 -1.49
CA ASP A 50 8.89 4.64 -1.84
C ASP A 50 8.34 3.58 -2.78
N PHE A 51 7.18 3.04 -2.45
CA PHE A 51 6.46 2.07 -3.28
C PHE A 51 6.12 2.65 -4.65
N GLN A 52 5.59 3.87 -4.70
CA GLN A 52 5.28 4.55 -5.96
C GLN A 52 6.53 4.68 -6.83
N ARG A 53 7.63 5.19 -6.26
CA ARG A 53 8.90 5.38 -6.98
C ARG A 53 9.51 4.06 -7.46
N ALA A 54 9.46 3.02 -6.63
CA ALA A 54 9.96 1.69 -6.99
C ALA A 54 9.12 1.08 -8.13
N LEU A 55 7.80 1.21 -8.07
CA LEU A 55 6.89 0.72 -9.11
C LEU A 55 7.09 1.47 -10.43
N GLU A 56 7.17 2.80 -10.39
CA GLU A 56 7.47 3.64 -11.57
C GLU A 56 8.84 3.30 -12.17
N THR A 57 9.85 3.02 -11.34
CA THR A 57 11.17 2.56 -11.81
C THR A 57 11.08 1.17 -12.46
N ALA A 58 10.30 0.27 -11.88
CA ALA A 58 10.10 -1.09 -12.38
C ALA A 58 9.35 -1.10 -13.73
N VAL A 59 8.47 -0.11 -13.96
CA VAL A 59 7.85 0.16 -15.27
C VAL A 59 8.87 0.75 -16.24
N ASP A 60 9.39 1.94 -15.94
CA ASP A 60 10.10 2.78 -16.91
C ASP A 60 11.49 2.23 -17.29
N LYS A 61 12.17 1.53 -16.37
CA LYS A 61 13.58 1.11 -16.58
C LYS A 61 13.77 -0.40 -16.69
N LYS A 62 12.84 -1.20 -16.17
CA LYS A 62 13.04 -2.65 -16.04
C LYS A 62 12.00 -3.49 -16.79
N GLY A 63 10.89 -2.90 -17.21
CA GLY A 63 9.82 -3.63 -17.91
C GLY A 63 9.18 -4.74 -17.07
N LEU A 64 9.25 -4.66 -15.74
CA LEU A 64 8.64 -5.65 -14.84
C LEU A 64 7.13 -5.43 -14.69
N PHE A 65 6.69 -4.19 -14.79
CA PHE A 65 5.30 -3.78 -14.76
C PHE A 65 4.99 -2.91 -15.99
N ALA A 66 3.71 -2.79 -16.31
CA ALA A 66 3.20 -1.82 -17.27
C ALA A 66 2.10 -0.99 -16.61
N ASN A 67 1.96 0.28 -17.02
CA ASN A 67 0.79 1.09 -16.65
C ASN A 67 -0.45 0.46 -17.30
N PHE A 68 -1.55 0.36 -16.55
CA PHE A 68 -2.84 0.00 -17.11
C PHE A 68 -3.55 1.25 -17.63
N GLU A 69 -4.06 1.18 -18.86
CA GLU A 69 -4.66 2.28 -19.63
C GLU A 69 -3.67 3.43 -19.86
N ASP A 70 -3.51 4.32 -18.87
CA ASP A 70 -2.72 5.54 -18.98
C ASP A 70 -1.70 5.68 -17.85
N ARG A 71 -0.61 6.43 -18.14
CA ARG A 71 0.35 6.82 -17.11
C ARG A 71 -0.36 7.64 -16.03
N GLY A 72 -0.23 7.21 -14.77
CA GLY A 72 -0.81 7.93 -13.63
C GLY A 72 -2.19 7.44 -13.18
N SER A 73 -2.78 6.42 -13.83
CA SER A 73 -3.99 5.72 -13.34
C SER A 73 -3.80 5.22 -11.89
N GLY A 74 -2.56 4.85 -11.57
CA GLY A 74 -2.20 4.16 -10.34
C GLY A 74 -2.51 2.67 -10.38
N GLU A 75 -2.88 2.15 -11.56
CA GLU A 75 -3.17 0.75 -11.82
C GLU A 75 -2.10 0.16 -12.72
N TYR A 76 -1.66 -1.05 -12.41
CA TYR A 76 -0.50 -1.66 -13.05
C TYR A 76 -0.78 -3.11 -13.41
N VAL A 77 -0.21 -3.56 -14.51
CA VAL A 77 -0.22 -4.95 -14.96
C VAL A 77 1.18 -5.54 -14.75
N LEU A 78 1.25 -6.79 -14.34
CA LEU A 78 2.50 -7.55 -14.25
C LEU A 78 2.85 -8.06 -15.65
N THR A 79 4.04 -7.73 -16.16
CA THR A 79 4.47 -8.22 -17.48
C THR A 79 4.88 -9.68 -17.41
N GLU A 80 5.00 -10.36 -18.55
CA GLU A 80 5.53 -11.73 -18.60
C GLU A 80 6.96 -11.81 -18.05
N PHE A 81 7.81 -10.85 -18.40
CA PHE A 81 9.14 -10.72 -17.84
C PHE A 81 9.09 -10.51 -16.32
N GLY A 82 8.24 -9.58 -15.85
CA GLY A 82 8.06 -9.30 -14.43
C GLY A 82 7.57 -10.50 -13.63
N HIS A 83 6.62 -11.27 -14.17
CA HIS A 83 6.11 -12.47 -13.52
C HIS A 83 7.16 -13.58 -13.45
N THR A 84 7.91 -13.78 -14.53
CA THR A 84 9.03 -14.76 -14.56
C THR A 84 10.09 -14.36 -13.54
N PHE A 85 10.48 -13.10 -13.53
CA PHE A 85 11.45 -12.56 -12.58
C PHE A 85 10.95 -12.70 -11.14
N ALA A 86 9.67 -12.35 -10.86
CA ALA A 86 9.05 -12.52 -9.56
C ALA A 86 9.08 -13.97 -9.08
N THR A 87 8.74 -14.92 -9.95
CA THR A 87 8.73 -16.36 -9.64
C THR A 87 10.13 -16.87 -9.33
N ILE A 88 11.16 -16.40 -10.05
CA ILE A 88 12.56 -16.75 -9.78
C ILE A 88 12.99 -16.21 -8.40
N GLN A 89 12.65 -14.96 -8.08
CA GLN A 89 13.09 -14.31 -6.83
C GLN A 89 12.31 -14.78 -5.59
N CYS A 90 11.00 -15.00 -5.73
CA CYS A 90 10.10 -15.26 -4.60
C CYS A 90 9.74 -16.75 -4.47
N GLY A 91 10.04 -17.56 -5.48
CA GLY A 91 9.59 -18.94 -5.56
C GLY A 91 8.07 -19.04 -5.79
N LYS A 92 7.50 -20.19 -5.41
CA LYS A 92 6.07 -20.44 -5.53
C LYS A 92 5.31 -19.68 -4.44
N VAL A 93 4.61 -18.62 -4.84
CA VAL A 93 3.71 -17.84 -3.98
C VAL A 93 2.28 -18.30 -4.23
N VAL A 94 1.54 -18.61 -3.17
CA VAL A 94 0.09 -18.89 -3.25
C VAL A 94 -0.64 -17.56 -3.15
N ALA A 95 -1.44 -17.24 -4.17
CA ALA A 95 -2.26 -16.04 -4.17
C ALA A 95 -3.24 -16.05 -2.98
N GLN A 96 -3.34 -14.91 -2.29
CA GLN A 96 -4.26 -14.70 -1.17
C GLN A 96 -5.39 -13.73 -1.53
N TYR A 97 -5.15 -12.88 -2.52
CA TYR A 97 -6.09 -11.87 -2.99
C TYR A 97 -6.21 -11.95 -4.52
N MET A 98 -7.33 -11.46 -5.04
CA MET A 98 -7.48 -11.16 -6.46
C MET A 98 -6.96 -9.74 -6.73
N PRO A 99 -6.40 -9.47 -7.92
CA PRO A 99 -6.01 -8.11 -8.27
C PRO A 99 -7.29 -7.29 -8.45
N VAL A 100 -7.37 -6.12 -7.84
CA VAL A 100 -8.56 -5.26 -7.93
C VAL A 100 -8.22 -3.90 -8.49
N ARG A 101 -9.18 -3.36 -9.25
CA ARG A 101 -9.10 -2.01 -9.79
C ARG A 101 -9.24 -0.97 -8.70
N ARG A 102 -8.75 0.22 -8.99
CA ARG A 102 -8.79 1.39 -8.11
C ARG A 102 -10.19 1.69 -7.62
N THR A 103 -11.20 1.61 -8.49
CA THR A 103 -12.61 1.90 -8.15
C THR A 103 -13.26 0.84 -7.28
N GLU A 104 -12.75 -0.39 -7.34
CA GLU A 104 -13.25 -1.55 -6.61
C GLU A 104 -12.53 -1.76 -5.28
N PHE A 105 -11.34 -1.18 -5.13
CA PHE A 105 -10.47 -1.38 -3.98
C PHE A 105 -11.13 -0.97 -2.67
N ARG A 106 -11.09 -1.88 -1.68
CA ARG A 106 -11.59 -1.65 -0.33
C ARG A 106 -10.61 -2.19 0.69
N ALA A 107 -10.23 -1.34 1.63
CA ALA A 107 -9.38 -1.72 2.75
C ALA A 107 -9.71 -0.89 3.99
N ASN A 108 -9.38 -1.42 5.16
CA ASN A 108 -9.47 -0.71 6.41
C ASN A 108 -8.17 -0.88 7.20
N MET A 109 -7.62 0.24 7.68
CA MET A 109 -6.48 0.27 8.60
C MET A 109 -6.97 0.72 9.96
N ARG A 110 -6.71 -0.03 11.02
CA ARG A 110 -7.19 0.31 12.37
C ARG A 110 -6.13 0.05 13.43
N GLY A 111 -5.99 0.98 14.36
CA GLY A 111 -5.04 0.86 15.45
C GLY A 111 -5.29 1.88 16.55
N ASN A 112 -4.45 1.80 17.59
CA ASN A 112 -4.47 2.73 18.71
C ASN A 112 -3.06 3.22 18.99
N VAL A 113 -2.89 4.53 19.13
CA VAL A 113 -1.60 5.16 19.45
C VAL A 113 -1.78 6.17 20.56
N LYS A 114 -1.07 5.98 21.67
CA LYS A 114 -1.13 6.84 22.87
C LYS A 114 -2.57 7.15 23.31
N GLY A 115 -3.47 6.16 23.23
CA GLY A 115 -4.88 6.30 23.61
C GLY A 115 -5.79 6.91 22.53
N VAL A 116 -5.25 7.29 21.37
CA VAL A 116 -6.03 7.72 20.20
C VAL A 116 -6.28 6.52 19.29
N ARG A 117 -7.55 6.10 19.20
CA ARG A 117 -7.99 5.11 18.22
C ARG A 117 -8.18 5.77 16.86
N LEU A 118 -7.46 5.31 15.85
CA LEU A 118 -7.56 5.77 14.47
C LEU A 118 -8.03 4.62 13.58
N GLU A 119 -8.96 4.94 12.67
CA GLU A 119 -9.43 4.03 11.64
C GLU A 119 -9.49 4.77 10.29
N ILE A 120 -8.92 4.15 9.26
CA ILE A 120 -8.84 4.67 7.89
C ILE A 120 -9.49 3.65 6.97
N SER A 121 -10.71 3.93 6.53
CA SER A 121 -11.45 3.11 5.59
C SER A 121 -11.31 3.67 4.18
N THR A 122 -10.70 2.92 3.27
CA THR A 122 -10.62 3.25 1.84
C THR A 122 -11.70 2.51 1.06
N LYS A 123 -12.44 3.22 0.22
CA LYS A 123 -13.41 2.69 -0.74
C LYS A 123 -13.24 3.43 -2.07
N GLY A 124 -12.56 2.76 -2.98
CA GLY A 124 -12.12 3.35 -4.23
C GLY A 124 -11.24 4.59 -3.99
N ASP A 125 -11.65 5.71 -4.58
CA ASP A 125 -10.98 7.01 -4.45
C ASP A 125 -11.26 7.75 -3.16
N LYS A 126 -12.18 7.24 -2.34
CA LYS A 126 -12.61 7.90 -1.11
C LYS A 126 -11.96 7.23 0.08
N SER A 127 -11.52 8.05 1.03
CA SER A 127 -11.08 7.58 2.34
C SER A 127 -11.90 8.27 3.41
N TYR A 128 -12.31 7.48 4.40
CA TYR A 128 -13.10 7.90 5.56
C TYR A 128 -12.24 7.70 6.79
N ILE A 129 -12.10 8.75 7.60
CA ILE A 129 -11.18 8.75 8.73
C ILE A 129 -11.98 8.91 10.00
N THR A 130 -11.81 7.99 10.93
CA THR A 130 -12.47 8.01 12.23
C THR A 130 -11.42 8.13 13.34
N LEU A 131 -11.61 9.08 14.24
CA LEU A 131 -10.79 9.25 15.45
C LEU A 131 -11.68 9.03 16.68
N ASN A 132 -11.31 8.09 17.55
CA ASN A 132 -12.07 7.74 18.77
C ASN A 132 -13.56 7.48 18.52
N GLY A 133 -13.92 6.97 17.34
CA GLY A 133 -15.31 6.73 16.94
C GLY A 133 -16.01 7.91 16.25
N GLU A 134 -15.40 9.09 16.20
CA GLU A 134 -15.92 10.27 15.49
C GLU A 134 -15.40 10.31 14.05
N LEU A 135 -16.31 10.42 13.07
CA LEU A 135 -15.95 10.63 11.68
C LEU A 135 -15.39 12.05 11.48
N ILE A 136 -14.14 12.14 11.02
CA ILE A 136 -13.47 13.40 10.74
C ILE A 136 -13.63 13.74 9.27
N ARG A 137 -14.13 14.95 8.99
CA ARG A 137 -14.48 15.39 7.64
C ARG A 137 -13.26 15.53 6.72
N TYR A 138 -12.13 15.99 7.27
CA TYR A 138 -10.93 16.27 6.49
C TYR A 138 -9.70 15.56 7.06
N ALA A 139 -8.91 14.93 6.19
CA ALA A 139 -7.69 14.24 6.61
C ALA A 139 -6.66 15.17 7.27
N THR A 140 -6.54 16.42 6.78
CA THR A 140 -5.67 17.44 7.39
C THR A 140 -6.12 17.86 8.79
N GLU A 141 -7.42 17.78 9.09
CA GLU A 141 -7.93 17.99 10.43
C GLU A 141 -7.61 16.78 11.32
N ALA A 142 -7.77 15.56 10.81
CA ALA A 142 -7.40 14.35 11.53
C ALA A 142 -5.90 14.33 11.90
N CYS A 143 -4.99 14.70 10.97
CA CYS A 143 -3.57 14.84 11.27
C CYS A 143 -3.35 15.80 12.45
N ARG A 144 -3.86 17.03 12.36
CA ARG A 144 -3.70 18.05 13.41
C ARG A 144 -4.23 17.60 14.77
N ARG A 145 -5.38 16.91 14.80
CA ARG A 145 -5.94 16.34 16.03
C ARG A 145 -5.01 15.27 16.61
N ILE A 146 -4.48 14.35 15.79
CA ILE A 146 -3.52 13.34 16.26
C ILE A 146 -2.26 14.01 16.78
N GLU A 147 -1.68 14.98 16.07
CA GLU A 147 -0.48 15.71 16.53
C GLU A 147 -0.70 16.32 17.91
N SER A 148 -1.83 17.03 18.10
CA SER A 148 -2.17 17.65 19.38
C SER A 148 -2.38 16.64 20.51
N LEU A 149 -2.95 15.47 20.23
CA LEU A 149 -3.28 14.46 21.25
C LEU A 149 -2.10 13.56 21.60
N THR A 150 -1.17 13.35 20.67
CA THR A 150 -0.11 12.34 20.78
C THR A 150 1.30 12.92 20.82
N GLY A 151 1.47 14.16 20.38
CA GLY A 151 2.78 14.80 20.19
C GLY A 151 3.59 14.26 19.00
N PHE A 152 3.01 13.42 18.14
CA PHE A 152 3.65 13.05 16.87
C PHE A 152 3.59 14.21 15.87
N SER A 153 4.50 14.21 14.90
CA SER A 153 4.51 15.15 13.78
C SER A 153 3.98 14.45 12.54
N LEU A 154 2.98 15.04 11.88
CA LEU A 154 2.29 14.50 10.70
C LEU A 154 2.30 15.55 9.58
N PRO A 155 3.46 15.83 8.98
CA PRO A 155 3.60 16.91 8.02
C PRO A 155 2.78 16.64 6.76
N THR A 156 1.78 17.48 6.51
CA THR A 156 0.92 17.38 5.31
C THR A 156 1.34 18.31 4.16
N GLN A 157 2.45 19.05 4.30
CA GLN A 157 2.93 19.96 3.26
C GLN A 157 3.51 19.16 2.09
N GLY A 158 3.05 19.42 0.87
CA GLY A 158 3.54 18.76 -0.34
C GLY A 158 3.09 17.30 -0.52
N THR A 159 2.21 16.78 0.34
CA THR A 159 1.69 15.41 0.25
C THR A 159 0.20 15.35 0.62
N SER A 160 -0.46 14.26 0.24
CA SER A 160 -1.84 14.02 0.66
C SER A 160 -1.88 13.65 2.15
N ALA A 161 -2.72 14.34 2.93
CA ALA A 161 -2.91 14.02 4.35
C ALA A 161 -3.44 12.58 4.57
N VAL A 162 -4.18 12.01 3.61
CA VAL A 162 -4.59 10.60 3.68
C VAL A 162 -3.37 9.68 3.62
N ARG A 163 -2.39 9.98 2.76
CA ARG A 163 -1.16 9.19 2.67
C ARG A 163 -0.36 9.27 3.97
N VAL A 164 -0.23 10.48 4.54
CA VAL A 164 0.42 10.68 5.84
C VAL A 164 -0.21 9.82 6.93
N LEU A 165 -1.54 9.76 7.00
CA LEU A 165 -2.24 8.91 7.96
C LEU A 165 -2.03 7.42 7.71
N GLN A 166 -2.01 6.99 6.44
CA GLN A 166 -1.74 5.61 6.06
C GLN A 166 -0.30 5.20 6.40
N ASP A 167 0.69 6.05 6.10
CA ASP A 167 2.10 5.83 6.44
C ASP A 167 2.28 5.82 7.97
N PHE A 168 1.63 6.74 8.70
CA PHE A 168 1.59 6.72 10.16
C PHE A 168 1.01 5.41 10.72
N ALA A 169 -0.05 4.89 10.10
CA ALA A 169 -0.65 3.62 10.48
C ALA A 169 0.30 2.43 10.23
N ILE A 170 1.08 2.46 9.14
CA ILE A 170 2.15 1.47 8.90
C ILE A 170 3.22 1.53 9.99
N ASP A 171 3.73 2.73 10.29
CA ASP A 171 4.81 2.93 11.27
C ASP A 171 4.43 2.42 12.66
N HIS A 172 3.13 2.43 12.98
CA HIS A 172 2.59 2.01 14.28
C HIS A 172 1.94 0.61 14.24
N GLY A 173 2.15 -0.16 13.16
CA GLY A 173 1.73 -1.56 13.07
C GLY A 173 0.22 -1.74 13.14
N PHE A 174 -0.54 -0.87 12.48
CA PHE A 174 -2.00 -0.97 12.46
C PHE A 174 -2.44 -2.25 11.76
N GLU A 175 -3.55 -2.81 12.22
CA GLU A 175 -4.19 -3.93 11.55
C GLU A 175 -4.74 -3.47 10.20
N ILE A 176 -4.45 -4.24 9.15
CA ILE A 176 -4.93 -3.99 7.79
C ILE A 176 -5.87 -5.14 7.40
N THR A 177 -7.08 -4.78 7.00
CA THR A 177 -8.09 -5.74 6.51
C THR A 177 -8.53 -5.35 5.10
N PHE A 178 -8.66 -6.36 4.25
CA PHE A 178 -9.17 -6.22 2.87
C PHE A 178 -10.63 -6.69 2.84
N LYS A 179 -11.49 -6.02 2.06
CA LYS A 179 -12.94 -6.31 1.99
C LYS A 179 -13.38 -6.61 0.56
#